data_AF-R9KH73-F1
#
_entry.id   AF-R9KH73-F1
#
_cell.length_a   1.000
_cell.length_b   1.000
_cell.length_c   1.000
_cell.angle_alpha   90.00
_cell.angle_beta   90.00
_cell.angle_gamma   90.00
#
_symmetry.space_group_name_H-M   'P 1'
#
loop_
_entity.id
_entity.type
_entity.pdbx_description
1 polymer ?
#
loop_
_entity_poly.entity_id
_entity_poly.type
_entity_poly.pdbx_seq_one_letter_code
_entity_poly.pdbx_strand_id
1 'polypeptide(L)'
;MKKLFSICLVCLAAAGLMTGCGKSLEADRDTVYVQKKGSVTSAAIADFDKDYYDEEELKKYVDERVADYQEQHGEDSVSIDKFSVEEGVAKLYINYKGYEEYQDFNEVTLFSGTVPQALAEGFDFNTEFTEIKGGEAAGTVSKDKITDTDAKVIILSEKVDVKVDGTIQYVSSQYTTIKAKDTVSIQLPEDAADGEESTLVYVVYQ
;
A
#
# COMPACT_ATOMS: atom_id res chain seq x y z
N MET A 1 -24.91 -11.75 2.02
CA MET A 1 -23.96 -12.23 3.05
C MET A 1 -22.86 -13.01 2.35
N LYS A 2 -21.73 -12.36 2.07
CA LYS A 2 -20.50 -13.03 1.64
C LYS A 2 -19.41 -12.52 2.58
N LYS A 3 -19.10 -13.32 3.59
CA LYS A 3 -18.01 -13.07 4.52
C LYS A 3 -16.75 -13.57 3.84
N LEU A 4 -15.82 -12.68 3.50
CA LEU A 4 -14.49 -13.06 3.07
C LEU A 4 -13.63 -13.11 4.33
N PHE A 5 -13.08 -14.30 4.57
CA PHE A 5 -12.39 -14.70 5.78
C PHE A 5 -11.05 -13.98 5.90
N SER A 6 -10.89 -13.21 6.97
CA SER A 6 -9.58 -12.74 7.43
C SER A 6 -8.89 -13.85 8.22
N ILE A 7 -7.77 -14.36 7.73
CA ILE A 7 -6.92 -15.30 8.49
C ILE A 7 -5.49 -14.76 8.48
N CYS A 8 -5.12 -14.16 9.62
CA CYS A 8 -3.74 -13.87 10.01
C CYS A 8 -2.88 -15.15 9.97
N LEU A 9 -1.71 -15.10 9.32
CA LEU A 9 -0.63 -16.01 9.67
C LEU A 9 0.74 -15.33 9.59
N VAL A 10 1.34 -15.22 10.78
CA VAL A 10 2.72 -14.85 11.06
C VAL A 10 3.67 -15.85 10.42
N CYS A 11 4.71 -15.42 9.70
CA CYS A 11 6.05 -16.04 9.77
C CYS A 11 7.18 -15.21 9.13
N LEU A 12 8.18 -14.95 9.98
CA LEU A 12 9.63 -14.79 9.79
C LEU A 12 10.22 -13.89 8.70
N ALA A 13 10.85 -12.84 9.22
CA ALA A 13 11.82 -11.97 8.57
C ALA A 13 12.97 -12.69 7.87
N ALA A 14 13.31 -12.21 6.67
CA ALA A 14 14.65 -12.26 6.12
C ALA A 14 15.06 -10.85 5.66
N ALA A 15 16.02 -10.27 6.37
CA ALA A 15 16.63 -8.99 6.04
C ALA A 15 17.47 -9.10 4.76
N GLY A 16 17.29 -8.15 3.84
CA GLY A 16 18.10 -7.98 2.64
C GLY A 16 18.33 -6.50 2.31
N LEU A 17 19.60 -6.10 2.28
CA LEU A 17 20.08 -4.72 2.17
C LEU A 17 20.00 -4.13 0.73
N MET A 18 20.18 -2.80 0.70
CA MET A 18 19.94 -1.80 -0.36
C MET A 18 20.68 -1.95 -1.72
N THR A 19 20.15 -1.25 -2.75
CA THR A 19 20.79 -0.50 -3.88
C THR A 19 19.77 -0.41 -5.05
N GLY A 20 19.14 0.73 -5.35
CA GLY A 20 19.79 1.89 -5.94
C GLY A 20 19.82 1.90 -7.48
N CYS A 21 18.75 1.47 -8.16
CA CYS A 21 18.24 1.93 -9.48
C CYS A 21 17.14 0.95 -9.91
N GLY A 22 15.87 1.30 -9.69
CA GLY A 22 14.71 0.48 -10.09
C GLY A 22 14.75 -0.96 -9.56
N LYS A 23 14.75 -1.16 -8.23
CA LYS A 23 14.48 -2.50 -7.71
C LYS A 23 13.01 -2.79 -7.98
N SER A 24 12.73 -3.88 -8.69
CA SER A 24 11.41 -4.50 -8.69
C SER A 24 10.96 -4.67 -7.24
N LEU A 25 9.69 -4.40 -6.97
CA LEU A 25 9.10 -4.67 -5.67
C LEU A 25 9.16 -6.19 -5.46
N GLU A 26 9.80 -6.64 -4.38
CA GLU A 26 9.72 -8.02 -3.92
C GLU A 26 8.86 -8.02 -2.67
N ALA A 27 7.75 -8.76 -2.70
CA ALA A 27 6.78 -8.81 -1.62
C ALA A 27 6.30 -10.26 -1.39
N ASP A 28 6.02 -10.57 -0.14
CA ASP A 28 5.47 -11.86 0.33
C ASP A 28 4.01 -11.75 0.77
N ARG A 29 3.44 -10.54 0.71
CA ARG A 29 2.04 -10.22 0.98
C ARG A 29 1.63 -8.96 0.21
N ASP A 30 0.35 -8.63 0.25
CA ASP A 30 -0.15 -7.40 -0.37
C ASP A 30 0.64 -6.16 0.08
N THR A 31 1.17 -5.44 -0.90
CA THR A 31 2.07 -4.30 -0.66
C THR A 31 1.79 -3.19 -1.66
N VAL A 32 1.69 -1.95 -1.19
CA VAL A 32 1.71 -0.72 -2.01
C VAL A 32 3.04 -0.02 -1.81
N TYR A 33 3.76 0.21 -2.89
CA TYR A 33 5.02 0.93 -2.90
C TYR A 33 4.89 2.27 -3.61
N VAL A 34 4.94 3.35 -2.85
CA VAL A 34 4.96 4.72 -3.39
C VAL A 34 6.40 5.15 -3.62
N GLN A 35 6.74 5.32 -4.89
CA GLN A 35 8.09 5.65 -5.34
C GLN A 35 8.34 7.15 -5.31
N LYS A 36 9.62 7.55 -5.35
CA LYS A 36 10.06 8.95 -5.20
C LYS A 36 9.38 9.93 -6.17
N LYS A 37 9.03 9.45 -7.37
CA LYS A 37 8.41 10.23 -8.46
C LYS A 37 6.87 10.27 -8.40
N GLY A 38 6.25 9.63 -7.41
CA GLY A 38 4.80 9.56 -7.26
C GLY A 38 4.15 8.36 -7.95
N SER A 39 4.89 7.62 -8.79
CA SER A 39 4.47 6.33 -9.32
C SER A 39 4.25 5.32 -8.20
N VAL A 40 3.31 4.40 -8.43
CA VAL A 40 2.94 3.36 -7.47
C VAL A 40 3.21 2.00 -8.10
N THR A 41 3.82 1.09 -7.35
CA THR A 41 3.86 -0.33 -7.70
C THR A 41 3.11 -1.09 -6.62
N SER A 42 2.14 -1.90 -6.99
CA SER A 42 1.48 -2.81 -6.05
C SER A 42 1.94 -4.25 -6.26
N ALA A 43 1.88 -5.03 -5.19
CA ALA A 43 1.94 -6.48 -5.21
C ALA A 43 0.64 -7.00 -4.59
N ALA A 44 -0.05 -7.89 -5.29
CA ALA A 44 -1.16 -8.68 -4.77
C ALA A 44 -0.71 -10.15 -4.70
N ILE A 45 -0.74 -10.71 -3.50
CA ILE A 45 -0.19 -12.04 -3.19
C ILE A 45 -1.29 -12.86 -2.52
N ALA A 46 -1.71 -13.94 -3.17
CA ALA A 46 -2.83 -14.75 -2.69
C ALA A 46 -2.59 -16.25 -2.89
N ASP A 47 -3.14 -17.04 -1.96
CA ASP A 47 -3.19 -18.49 -2.11
C ASP A 47 -3.97 -18.87 -3.38
N PHE A 48 -3.35 -19.69 -4.21
CA PHE A 48 -3.85 -20.21 -5.48
C PHE A 48 -3.70 -21.74 -5.50
N ASP A 49 -4.14 -22.38 -4.43
CA ASP A 49 -3.91 -23.81 -4.13
C ASP A 49 -5.13 -24.70 -4.40
N LYS A 50 -6.24 -24.13 -4.89
CA LYS A 50 -7.48 -24.87 -5.13
C LYS A 50 -7.49 -25.45 -6.54
N ASP A 51 -7.81 -26.73 -6.65
CA ASP A 51 -7.85 -27.47 -7.93
C ASP A 51 -8.79 -26.87 -9.00
N TYR A 52 -9.74 -26.03 -8.59
CA TYR A 52 -10.68 -25.36 -9.51
C TYR A 52 -10.22 -23.96 -9.93
N TYR A 53 -9.07 -23.49 -9.45
CA TYR A 53 -8.47 -22.25 -9.92
C TYR A 53 -7.72 -22.49 -11.23
N ASP A 54 -7.88 -21.56 -12.17
CA ASP A 54 -7.27 -21.62 -13.49
C ASP A 54 -6.37 -20.39 -13.71
N GLU A 55 -5.07 -20.64 -13.89
CA GLU A 55 -4.06 -19.59 -14.06
C GLU A 55 -4.27 -18.79 -15.35
N GLU A 56 -4.67 -19.45 -16.45
CA GLU A 56 -4.89 -18.79 -17.73
C GLU A 56 -6.13 -17.89 -17.67
N GLU A 57 -7.21 -18.34 -17.01
CA GLU A 57 -8.40 -17.52 -16.78
C GLU A 57 -8.09 -16.30 -15.89
N LEU A 58 -7.34 -16.49 -14.80
CA LEU A 58 -6.92 -15.37 -13.94
C LEU A 58 -6.04 -14.39 -14.72
N LYS A 59 -5.05 -14.89 -15.46
CA LYS A 59 -4.17 -14.03 -16.27
C LYS A 59 -4.97 -13.24 -17.29
N LYS A 60 -5.87 -13.90 -18.01
CA LYS A 60 -6.73 -13.26 -19.01
C LYS A 60 -7.61 -12.18 -18.38
N TYR A 61 -8.22 -12.47 -17.23
CA TYR A 61 -9.02 -11.48 -16.49
C TYR A 61 -8.21 -10.22 -16.14
N VAL A 62 -6.98 -10.40 -15.65
CA VAL A 62 -6.11 -9.27 -15.31
C VAL A 62 -5.69 -8.49 -16.56
N ASP A 63 -5.31 -9.18 -17.64
CA ASP A 63 -4.95 -8.56 -18.92
C ASP A 63 -6.13 -7.74 -19.49
N GLU A 64 -7.35 -8.27 -19.45
CA GLU A 64 -8.57 -7.59 -19.90
C GLU A 64 -8.87 -6.35 -19.04
N ARG A 65 -8.81 -6.45 -17.70
CA ARG A 65 -9.04 -5.29 -16.82
C ARG A 65 -8.04 -4.17 -17.06
N VAL A 66 -6.76 -4.50 -17.27
CA VAL A 66 -5.71 -3.51 -17.59
C VAL A 66 -5.96 -2.85 -18.94
N ALA A 67 -6.31 -3.62 -19.98
CA ALA A 67 -6.62 -3.07 -21.29
C ALA A 67 -7.84 -2.13 -21.27
N ASP A 68 -8.91 -2.53 -20.59
CA ASP A 68 -10.13 -1.72 -20.43
C ASP A 68 -9.87 -0.39 -19.72
N TYR A 69 -8.98 -0.40 -18.71
CA TYR A 69 -8.56 0.80 -18.02
C TYR A 69 -7.70 1.71 -18.92
N GLN A 70 -6.73 1.14 -19.63
CA GLN A 70 -5.88 1.88 -20.56
C GLN A 70 -6.66 2.53 -21.70
N GLU A 71 -7.74 1.92 -22.19
CA GLU A 71 -8.60 2.51 -23.24
C GLU A 71 -9.20 3.86 -22.79
N GLN A 72 -9.51 4.00 -21.51
CA GLN A 72 -10.15 5.18 -20.92
C GLN A 72 -9.14 6.20 -20.38
N HIS A 73 -7.99 5.75 -19.86
CA HIS A 73 -7.03 6.58 -19.10
C HIS A 73 -5.66 6.73 -19.79
N GLY A 74 -5.43 6.05 -20.91
CA GLY A 74 -4.19 6.07 -21.71
C GLY A 74 -3.27 4.89 -21.44
N GLU A 75 -2.45 4.50 -22.42
CA GLU A 75 -1.60 3.29 -22.37
C GLU A 75 -0.60 3.29 -21.20
N ASP A 76 -0.10 4.46 -20.78
CA ASP A 76 0.88 4.59 -19.70
C ASP A 76 0.24 4.68 -18.29
N SER A 77 -1.08 4.53 -18.16
CA SER A 77 -1.81 4.71 -16.89
C SER A 77 -1.55 3.58 -15.88
N VAL A 78 -1.64 2.33 -16.35
CA VAL A 78 -1.47 1.11 -15.57
C VAL A 78 -0.77 0.06 -16.44
N SER A 79 0.09 -0.78 -15.86
CA SER A 79 0.75 -1.88 -16.59
C SER A 79 1.06 -3.05 -15.67
N ILE A 80 0.96 -4.27 -16.20
CA ILE A 80 1.37 -5.49 -15.48
C ILE A 80 2.89 -5.58 -15.54
N ASP A 81 3.53 -5.56 -14.37
CA ASP A 81 4.97 -5.77 -14.23
C ASP A 81 5.31 -7.27 -14.27
N LYS A 82 4.57 -8.05 -13.47
CA LYS A 82 4.77 -9.49 -13.33
C LYS A 82 3.46 -10.18 -12.95
N PHE A 83 3.22 -11.33 -13.55
CA PHE A 83 2.22 -12.30 -13.10
C PHE A 83 2.87 -13.68 -13.04
N SER A 84 2.65 -14.41 -11.95
CA SER A 84 3.17 -15.77 -11.78
C SER A 84 2.36 -16.55 -10.77
N VAL A 85 2.14 -17.84 -11.02
CA VAL A 85 1.68 -18.80 -10.01
C VAL A 85 2.82 -19.76 -9.70
N GLU A 86 3.31 -19.72 -8.46
CA GLU A 86 4.42 -20.55 -8.00
C GLU A 86 4.06 -21.18 -6.66
N GLU A 87 4.27 -22.50 -6.53
CA GLU A 87 4.05 -23.23 -5.27
C GLU A 87 2.63 -23.04 -4.68
N GLY A 88 1.61 -22.88 -5.53
CA GLY A 88 0.23 -22.64 -5.11
C GLY A 88 -0.03 -21.23 -4.60
N VAL A 89 0.82 -20.25 -4.96
CA VAL A 89 0.66 -18.83 -4.64
C VAL A 89 0.66 -18.02 -5.93
N ALA A 90 -0.41 -17.27 -6.16
CA ALA A 90 -0.47 -16.28 -7.23
C ALA A 90 0.19 -14.98 -6.77
N LYS A 91 1.02 -14.40 -7.63
CA LYS A 91 1.68 -13.12 -7.43
C LYS A 91 1.42 -12.23 -8.63
N LEU A 92 0.81 -11.07 -8.38
CA LEU A 92 0.51 -10.07 -9.38
C LEU A 92 1.16 -8.75 -8.98
N TYR A 93 2.00 -8.21 -9.84
CA TYR A 93 2.65 -6.92 -9.67
C TYR A 93 2.16 -5.97 -10.75
N ILE A 94 1.67 -4.80 -10.34
CA ILE A 94 1.11 -3.79 -11.24
C ILE A 94 1.79 -2.45 -10.97
N ASN A 95 2.20 -1.77 -12.03
CA ASN A 95 2.69 -0.40 -12.00
C ASN A 95 1.56 0.56 -12.39
N TYR A 96 1.42 1.62 -11.62
CA TYR A 96 0.49 2.72 -11.85
C TYR A 96 1.30 4.00 -12.03
N LYS A 97 0.82 4.86 -12.94
CA LYS A 97 1.43 6.16 -13.20
C LYS A 97 1.49 7.04 -11.95
N GLY A 98 0.45 7.00 -11.13
CA GLY A 98 0.34 7.69 -9.86
C GLY A 98 -0.67 7.03 -8.92
N TYR A 99 -0.89 7.68 -7.78
CA TYR A 99 -1.86 7.20 -6.81
C TYR A 99 -3.32 7.34 -7.26
N GLU A 100 -3.59 8.28 -8.18
CA GLU A 100 -4.92 8.47 -8.76
C GLU A 100 -5.33 7.25 -9.60
N GLU A 101 -4.42 6.71 -10.42
CA GLU A 101 -4.70 5.47 -11.14
C GLU A 101 -4.79 4.26 -10.19
N TYR A 102 -3.98 4.21 -9.12
CA TYR A 102 -4.08 3.13 -8.13
C TYR A 102 -5.44 3.11 -7.44
N GLN A 103 -5.91 4.26 -6.92
CA GLN A 103 -7.16 4.34 -6.17
C GLN A 103 -8.36 4.00 -7.06
N ASP A 104 -8.35 4.49 -8.30
CA ASP A 104 -9.45 4.33 -9.26
C ASP A 104 -9.49 2.90 -9.82
N PHE A 105 -8.34 2.34 -10.22
CA PHE A 105 -8.26 0.96 -10.74
C PHE A 105 -8.65 -0.09 -9.69
N ASN A 106 -8.28 0.12 -8.43
CA ASN A 106 -8.54 -0.83 -7.35
C ASN A 106 -9.82 -0.52 -6.56
N GLU A 107 -10.47 0.62 -6.84
CA GLU A 107 -11.67 1.08 -6.13
C GLU A 107 -11.44 1.24 -4.61
N VAL A 108 -10.28 1.81 -4.24
CA VAL A 108 -9.83 2.01 -2.85
C VAL A 108 -9.54 3.47 -2.56
N THR A 109 -9.34 3.82 -1.28
CA THR A 109 -8.91 5.17 -0.89
C THR A 109 -7.41 5.21 -0.69
N LEU A 110 -6.71 5.99 -1.53
CA LEU A 110 -5.31 6.33 -1.33
C LEU A 110 -5.04 7.78 -1.73
N PHE A 111 -4.33 8.51 -0.87
CA PHE A 111 -3.75 9.82 -1.17
C PHE A 111 -2.23 9.74 -1.00
N SER A 112 -1.48 10.33 -1.92
CA SER A 112 -0.04 10.51 -1.79
C SER A 112 0.36 11.95 -2.13
N GLY A 113 1.00 12.63 -1.18
CA GLY A 113 1.41 14.01 -1.35
C GLY A 113 2.24 14.51 -0.18
N THR A 114 2.28 15.82 0.01
CA THR A 114 2.82 16.45 1.22
C THR A 114 1.74 16.66 2.27
N VAL A 115 2.15 16.83 3.52
CA VAL A 115 1.22 17.18 4.61
C VAL A 115 0.42 18.46 4.29
N PRO A 116 1.01 19.56 3.77
CA PRO A 116 0.23 20.72 3.33
C PRO A 116 -0.79 20.41 2.22
N GLN A 117 -0.46 19.53 1.27
CA GLN A 117 -1.41 19.11 0.24
C GLN A 117 -2.57 18.31 0.84
N ALA A 118 -2.28 17.37 1.75
CA ALA A 118 -3.33 16.63 2.45
C ALA A 118 -4.27 17.55 3.25
N LEU A 119 -3.72 18.54 3.95
CA LEU A 119 -4.52 19.53 4.67
C LEU A 119 -5.41 20.35 3.71
N ALA A 120 -4.91 20.70 2.53
CA ALA A 120 -5.66 21.41 1.51
C ALA A 120 -6.81 20.57 0.92
N GLU A 121 -6.62 19.26 0.80
CA GLU A 121 -7.65 18.27 0.42
C GLU A 121 -8.66 17.98 1.56
N GLY A 122 -8.44 18.51 2.76
CA GLY A 122 -9.38 18.41 3.89
C GLY A 122 -9.08 17.29 4.89
N PHE A 123 -7.96 16.58 4.75
CA PHE A 123 -7.54 15.62 5.77
C PHE A 123 -7.12 16.35 7.05
N ASP A 124 -7.76 16.04 8.18
CA ASP A 124 -7.63 16.80 9.43
C ASP A 124 -6.61 16.22 10.43
N PHE A 125 -5.99 15.09 10.07
CA PHE A 125 -5.03 14.33 10.88
C PHE A 125 -5.58 14.02 12.27
N ASN A 126 -6.90 13.84 12.41
CA ASN A 126 -7.55 13.61 13.69
C ASN A 126 -7.41 12.16 14.17
N THR A 127 -6.17 11.75 14.41
CA THR A 127 -5.79 10.45 14.96
C THR A 127 -4.59 10.62 15.90
N GLU A 128 -4.35 9.60 16.72
CA GLU A 128 -3.12 9.55 17.51
C GLU A 128 -1.96 9.11 16.62
N PHE A 129 -0.78 9.72 16.80
CA PHE A 129 0.42 9.37 16.04
C PHE A 129 1.53 8.83 16.92
N THR A 130 2.32 7.94 16.36
CA THR A 130 3.56 7.42 16.94
C THR A 130 4.76 7.94 16.14
N GLU A 131 5.73 8.55 16.83
CA GLU A 131 7.02 8.93 16.26
C GLU A 131 7.92 7.71 16.06
N ILE A 132 8.57 7.63 14.90
CA ILE A 132 9.48 6.58 14.52
C ILE A 132 10.91 7.14 14.47
N LYS A 133 11.83 6.54 15.22
CA LYS A 133 13.26 6.90 15.23
C LYS A 133 14.09 5.67 14.95
N GLY A 134 14.97 5.75 13.94
CA GLY A 134 15.84 4.64 13.59
C GLY A 134 15.12 3.39 13.06
N GLY A 135 13.83 3.50 12.72
CA GLY A 135 12.99 2.36 12.33
C GLY A 135 12.24 1.69 13.48
N GLU A 136 12.20 2.31 14.66
CA GLU A 136 11.51 1.82 15.85
C GLU A 136 10.56 2.88 16.41
N ALA A 137 9.49 2.44 17.07
CA ALA A 137 8.56 3.33 17.75
C ALA A 137 9.24 4.01 18.95
N ALA A 138 9.21 5.35 18.99
CA ALA A 138 9.85 6.16 20.01
C ALA A 138 8.86 6.77 21.03
N GLY A 139 7.58 6.87 20.67
CA GLY A 139 6.51 7.35 21.55
C GLY A 139 5.42 8.13 20.81
N THR A 140 4.33 8.43 21.52
CA THR A 140 3.18 9.18 21.00
C THR A 140 3.53 10.65 20.76
N VAL A 141 2.95 11.25 19.72
CA VAL A 141 3.14 12.66 19.34
C VAL A 141 1.81 13.32 18.96
N SER A 142 1.69 14.63 19.22
CA SER A 142 0.53 15.42 18.79
C SER A 142 0.52 15.61 17.28
N LYS A 143 -0.69 15.64 16.68
CA LYS A 143 -0.89 15.97 15.28
C LYS A 143 -0.30 17.34 14.88
N ASP A 144 -0.27 18.30 15.81
CA ASP A 144 0.27 19.64 15.54
C ASP A 144 1.74 19.59 15.06
N LYS A 145 2.55 18.67 15.62
CA LYS A 145 3.95 18.50 15.21
C LYS A 145 4.05 17.97 13.78
N ILE A 146 3.03 17.26 13.30
CA ILE A 146 2.98 16.65 11.97
C ILE A 146 2.45 17.65 10.95
N THR A 147 1.34 18.33 11.28
CA THR A 147 0.68 19.32 10.41
C THR A 147 1.56 20.54 10.12
N ASP A 148 2.54 20.82 10.97
CA ASP A 148 3.52 21.89 10.78
C ASP A 148 4.73 21.49 9.90
N THR A 149 4.76 20.26 9.37
CA THR A 149 5.87 19.77 8.53
C THR A 149 5.57 19.83 7.04
N ASP A 150 6.62 19.92 6.22
CA ASP A 150 6.55 19.71 4.75
C ASP A 150 6.82 18.25 4.36
N ALA A 151 6.67 17.32 5.30
CA ALA A 151 6.93 15.90 5.06
C ALA A 151 5.95 15.33 4.03
N LYS A 152 6.35 14.22 3.41
CA LYS A 152 5.44 13.45 2.57
C LYS A 152 4.51 12.62 3.44
N VAL A 153 3.30 12.37 2.96
CA VAL A 153 2.30 11.55 3.62
C VAL A 153 1.59 10.65 2.61
N ILE A 154 1.35 9.41 3.02
CA ILE A 154 0.39 8.52 2.39
C ILE A 154 -0.78 8.38 3.35
N ILE A 155 -2.00 8.53 2.84
CA ILE A 155 -3.24 8.34 3.59
C ILE A 155 -4.05 7.28 2.88
N LEU A 156 -4.42 6.22 3.57
CA LEU A 156 -5.13 5.09 2.97
C LEU A 156 -5.96 4.34 4.00
N SER A 157 -6.90 3.54 3.52
CA SER A 157 -7.69 2.63 4.35
C SER A 157 -7.78 1.27 3.65
N GLU A 158 -6.71 0.49 3.77
CA GLU A 158 -6.55 -0.83 3.17
C GLU A 158 -5.73 -1.75 4.09
N LYS A 159 -5.94 -3.08 4.00
CA LYS A 159 -5.20 -4.10 4.76
C LYS A 159 -3.90 -4.50 4.06
N VAL A 160 -2.94 -3.57 3.99
CA VAL A 160 -1.77 -3.69 3.12
C VAL A 160 -0.47 -3.31 3.83
N ASP A 161 0.67 -3.78 3.31
CA ASP A 161 1.96 -3.19 3.68
C ASP A 161 2.23 -1.96 2.80
N VAL A 162 2.67 -0.86 3.39
CA VAL A 162 3.02 0.37 2.69
C VAL A 162 4.52 0.56 2.73
N LYS A 163 5.13 0.58 1.53
CA LYS A 163 6.54 0.86 1.31
C LYS A 163 6.71 2.26 0.72
N VAL A 164 7.77 2.97 1.13
CA VAL A 164 8.08 4.31 0.61
C VAL A 164 9.53 4.46 0.20
N ASP A 165 9.80 5.33 -0.77
CA ASP A 165 11.14 5.88 -1.01
C ASP A 165 11.45 6.99 0.00
N GLY A 166 11.84 6.59 1.20
CA GLY A 166 12.20 7.51 2.28
C GLY A 166 12.36 6.81 3.62
N THR A 167 12.49 7.59 4.68
CA THR A 167 12.47 7.12 6.06
C THR A 167 11.16 7.53 6.71
N ILE A 168 10.44 6.54 7.26
CA ILE A 168 9.20 6.78 8.00
C ILE A 168 9.54 7.51 9.30
N GLN A 169 8.81 8.60 9.57
CA GLN A 169 9.00 9.45 10.74
C GLN A 169 7.80 9.40 11.69
N TYR A 170 6.58 9.29 11.15
CA TYR A 170 5.37 9.21 11.95
C TYR A 170 4.37 8.27 11.29
N VAL A 171 3.61 7.56 12.10
CA VAL A 171 2.49 6.72 11.65
C VAL A 171 1.30 6.92 12.58
N SER A 172 0.08 6.70 12.09
CA SER A 172 -1.08 6.56 12.97
C SER A 172 -0.81 5.46 14.00
N SER A 173 -1.05 5.72 15.29
CA SER A 173 -0.83 4.73 16.35
C SER A 173 -1.74 3.51 16.21
N GLN A 174 -2.95 3.71 15.69
CA GLN A 174 -3.89 2.62 15.43
C GLN A 174 -3.59 1.96 14.08
N TYR A 175 -3.82 0.66 14.03
CA TYR A 175 -3.74 -0.18 12.84
C TYR A 175 -2.36 -0.29 12.17
N THR A 176 -1.32 0.36 12.70
CA THR A 176 0.02 0.30 12.10
C THR A 176 0.99 -0.55 12.91
N THR A 177 1.94 -1.16 12.19
CA THR A 177 3.10 -1.82 12.79
C THR A 177 4.31 -1.60 11.89
N ILE A 178 5.37 -1.01 12.42
CA ILE A 178 6.61 -0.82 11.65
C ILE A 178 7.26 -2.17 11.37
N LYS A 179 7.57 -2.42 10.09
CA LYS A 179 8.26 -3.62 9.61
C LYS A 179 9.73 -3.35 9.32
N ALA A 180 10.00 -2.18 8.76
CA ALA A 180 11.32 -1.68 8.41
C ALA A 180 11.34 -0.15 8.43
N LYS A 181 12.50 0.47 8.21
CA LYS A 181 12.66 1.93 8.18
C LYS A 181 11.79 2.61 7.12
N ASP A 182 11.44 1.88 6.08
CA ASP A 182 10.74 2.33 4.87
C ASP A 182 9.45 1.52 4.60
N THR A 183 9.06 0.64 5.53
CA THR A 183 7.86 -0.21 5.38
C THR A 183 7.05 -0.26 6.67
N VAL A 184 5.76 -0.01 6.57
CA VAL A 184 4.77 -0.15 7.65
C VAL A 184 3.68 -1.13 7.21
N SER A 185 3.21 -1.96 8.14
CA SER A 185 2.06 -2.85 7.91
C SER A 185 0.79 -2.21 8.44
N ILE A 186 -0.30 -2.30 7.67
CA ILE A 186 -1.62 -1.80 8.04
C ILE A 186 -2.58 -2.97 8.27
N GLN A 187 -3.24 -2.95 9.43
CA GLN A 187 -4.14 -4.01 9.89
C GLN A 187 -5.45 -3.39 10.36
N LEU A 188 -6.36 -3.20 9.40
CA LEU A 188 -7.71 -2.71 9.70
C LEU A 188 -8.60 -3.81 10.31
N PRO A 189 -9.68 -3.45 11.03
CA PRO A 189 -10.68 -4.40 11.49
C PRO A 189 -11.22 -5.28 10.34
N GLU A 190 -11.61 -6.54 10.64
CA GLU A 190 -12.08 -7.47 9.61
C GLU A 190 -13.30 -6.93 8.85
N ASP A 191 -14.20 -6.27 9.57
CA ASP A 191 -15.46 -5.70 9.09
C ASP A 191 -15.36 -4.26 8.57
N ALA A 192 -14.19 -3.62 8.68
CA ALA A 192 -13.96 -2.31 8.09
C ALA A 192 -14.06 -2.41 6.55
N ALA A 193 -14.83 -1.49 5.98
CA ALA A 193 -14.86 -1.32 4.53
C ALA A 193 -13.61 -0.57 4.07
N ASP A 194 -13.11 -0.90 2.88
CA ASP A 194 -12.03 -0.12 2.27
C ASP A 194 -12.51 1.32 2.07
N GLY A 195 -11.64 2.28 2.41
CA GLY A 195 -11.95 3.70 2.33
C GLY A 195 -12.86 4.26 3.44
N GLU A 196 -13.20 3.50 4.48
CA GLU A 196 -13.95 4.05 5.62
C GLU A 196 -13.13 5.16 6.34
N GLU A 197 -13.71 6.35 6.49
CA GLU A 197 -13.01 7.50 7.09
C GLU A 197 -12.48 7.21 8.50
N SER A 198 -13.20 6.37 9.26
CA SER A 198 -12.84 5.97 10.63
C SER A 198 -11.58 5.10 10.68
N THR A 199 -11.18 4.52 9.55
CA THR A 199 -10.03 3.62 9.42
C THR A 199 -8.89 4.18 8.58
N LEU A 200 -8.93 5.48 8.27
CA LEU A 200 -7.81 6.15 7.59
C LEU A 200 -6.53 6.08 8.43
N VAL A 201 -5.48 5.58 7.79
CA VAL A 201 -4.13 5.48 8.33
C VAL A 201 -3.23 6.44 7.59
N TYR A 202 -2.34 7.08 8.35
CA TYR A 202 -1.41 8.09 7.88
C TYR A 202 0.02 7.58 8.05
N VAL A 203 0.80 7.61 6.98
CA VAL A 203 2.22 7.23 6.95
C VAL A 203 3.03 8.45 6.51
N VAL A 204 3.73 9.09 7.45
CA VAL A 204 4.48 10.32 7.22
C VAL A 204 5.97 10.03 7.15
N TYR A 205 6.64 10.51 6.10
CA TYR A 205 8.01 10.15 5.77
C TYR A 205 8.80 11.29 5.11
N GLN A 206 10.12 11.13 5.03
CA GLN A 206 11.05 12.02 4.32
C GLN A 206 11.98 11.28 3.37
#